data_AF-A0A972HXF0-F1
#
_entry.id   AF-A0A972HXF0-F1
#
_cell.length_a   1.000
_cell.length_b   1.000
_cell.length_c   1.000
_cell.angle_alpha   90.00
_cell.angle_beta   90.00
_cell.angle_gamma   90.00
#
_symmetry.space_group_name_H-M   'P 1'
#
loop_
_entity.id
_entity.type
_entity.pdbx_description
1 polymer ?
#
loop_
_entity_poly.entity_id
_entity_poly.type
_entity_poly.pdbx_seq_one_letter_code
_entity_poly.pdbx_strand_id
1 'polypeptide(L)'
;ELKLVIVRDMWLTGFDAPCLKTLYIDKPMKGHNLMQAIARVNRVYGQVKGGVIVEYLGIASDLKEALSFYSSAGGKGDPAVAQEQAVQLMLAKLEVVSQMFHGFAYKEYFGADTGRKLSIILAAEEHILGLENGKKRFIDEVTALSQAFAIAIPHEQAMAVKDEVAFFQAVKSRLVKFDSSGPGKSDAEIETAIKQIIDQALVTEQVIDVFDAAGIKKPDISILSEEFLLEVKNMEHKNIALEVLKKLLNDEIKARAKRNLVQSKTLMEMLENSIKRYHNKVITAAEVIEELINLGKEIKAMDKEPQEMGLTDYEYAFYTAIADNESAREVMGKEKLRDLAVVLYQKVKENTSIDWTIRESVKAKLRVIVKRVLRQYGYPPDMQTLATETVLKQAELIAEELTH
;
A
#
# COMPACT_ATOMS: atom_id res chain seq x y z
N GLU A 1 -10.05 10.81 -21.71
CA GLU A 1 -9.86 9.62 -22.58
C GLU A 1 -11.06 8.68 -22.49
N LEU A 2 -11.32 7.94 -23.57
CA LEU A 2 -12.40 6.98 -23.72
C LEU A 2 -12.17 5.73 -22.84
N LYS A 3 -13.17 5.31 -22.06
CA LYS A 3 -13.07 4.17 -21.12
C LYS A 3 -13.99 3.00 -21.43
N LEU A 4 -15.09 3.24 -22.15
CA LEU A 4 -16.09 2.23 -22.54
C LEU A 4 -16.58 2.55 -23.95
N VAL A 5 -16.80 1.52 -24.77
CA VAL A 5 -17.40 1.66 -26.09
C VAL A 5 -18.43 0.57 -26.28
N ILE A 6 -19.65 0.97 -26.66
CA ILE A 6 -20.74 0.05 -26.98
C ILE A 6 -20.76 -0.11 -28.50
N VAL A 7 -20.60 -1.36 -28.97
CA VAL A 7 -20.54 -1.68 -30.39
C VAL A 7 -21.52 -2.81 -30.71
N ARG A 8 -22.06 -2.81 -31.94
CA ARG A 8 -22.90 -3.91 -32.44
C ARG A 8 -22.09 -4.95 -33.20
N ASP A 9 -21.34 -4.50 -34.21
CA ASP A 9 -20.55 -5.33 -35.14
C ASP A 9 -19.21 -4.67 -35.51
N MET A 10 -19.18 -3.33 -35.48
CA MET A 10 -17.96 -2.57 -35.68
C MET A 10 -16.93 -2.90 -34.59
N TRP A 11 -15.66 -2.93 -34.98
CA TRP A 11 -14.50 -3.15 -34.11
C TRP A 11 -14.35 -4.56 -33.53
N LEU A 12 -15.27 -5.47 -33.86
CA LEU A 12 -15.05 -6.91 -33.65
C LEU A 12 -14.02 -7.47 -34.66
N THR A 13 -13.89 -6.81 -35.81
CA THR A 13 -12.88 -7.08 -36.84
C THR A 13 -12.06 -5.82 -37.17
N GLY A 14 -10.79 -6.00 -37.52
CA GLY A 14 -9.91 -4.93 -38.01
C GLY A 14 -9.43 -3.89 -36.98
N PHE A 15 -10.11 -3.72 -35.85
CA PHE A 15 -9.73 -2.78 -34.80
C PHE A 15 -8.65 -3.34 -33.87
N ASP A 16 -7.59 -2.57 -33.59
CA ASP A 16 -6.49 -3.00 -32.73
C ASP A 16 -6.18 -1.93 -31.67
N ALA A 17 -6.36 -2.31 -30.41
CA ALA A 17 -6.07 -1.46 -29.26
C ALA A 17 -5.38 -2.32 -28.19
N PRO A 18 -4.03 -2.29 -28.09
CA PRO A 18 -3.29 -3.13 -27.14
C PRO A 18 -3.70 -2.95 -25.67
N CYS A 19 -4.19 -1.75 -25.32
CA CYS A 19 -4.69 -1.43 -23.98
C CYS A 19 -6.11 -1.96 -23.69
N LEU A 20 -6.83 -2.49 -24.67
CA LEU A 20 -8.16 -3.08 -24.49
C LEU A 20 -8.03 -4.45 -23.82
N LYS A 21 -8.57 -4.60 -22.60
CA LYS A 21 -8.42 -5.80 -21.78
C LYS A 21 -9.72 -6.47 -21.37
N THR A 22 -10.86 -5.84 -21.59
CA THR A 22 -12.15 -6.38 -21.15
C THR A 22 -13.16 -6.29 -22.27
N LEU A 23 -13.82 -7.41 -22.58
CA LEU A 23 -14.90 -7.50 -23.55
C LEU A 23 -16.16 -7.98 -22.83
N TYR A 24 -17.21 -7.17 -22.87
CA TYR A 24 -18.54 -7.55 -22.40
C TYR A 24 -19.35 -8.06 -23.59
N ILE A 25 -19.95 -9.24 -23.46
CA ILE A 25 -20.70 -9.91 -24.52
C ILE A 25 -22.15 -10.09 -24.07
N ASP A 26 -23.02 -9.30 -24.70
CA ASP A 26 -24.47 -9.44 -24.63
C ASP A 26 -25.04 -9.62 -26.06
N LYS A 27 -24.39 -10.50 -26.83
CA LYS A 27 -24.77 -10.84 -28.20
C LYS A 27 -24.47 -12.31 -28.47
N PRO A 28 -25.41 -13.08 -29.05
CA PRO A 28 -25.12 -14.44 -29.47
C PRO A 28 -24.03 -14.40 -30.55
N MET A 29 -22.88 -15.01 -30.26
CA MET A 29 -21.72 -15.07 -31.14
C MET A 29 -21.21 -16.51 -31.21
N LYS A 30 -20.85 -16.97 -32.42
CA LYS A 30 -20.41 -18.34 -32.68
C LYS A 30 -19.23 -18.39 -33.65
N GLY A 31 -18.45 -19.47 -33.57
CA GLY A 31 -17.38 -19.78 -34.51
C GLY A 31 -16.36 -18.64 -34.69
N HIS A 32 -16.09 -18.27 -35.95
CA HIS A 32 -15.05 -17.30 -36.31
C HIS A 32 -15.30 -15.90 -35.73
N ASN A 33 -16.56 -15.45 -35.67
CA ASN A 33 -16.89 -14.12 -35.14
C ASN A 33 -16.57 -14.01 -33.65
N LEU A 34 -16.83 -15.08 -32.90
CA LEU A 34 -16.50 -15.17 -31.48
C LEU A 34 -14.98 -15.14 -31.26
N MET A 35 -14.24 -15.93 -32.03
CA MET A 35 -12.77 -15.96 -31.95
C MET A 35 -12.14 -14.61 -32.30
N GLN A 36 -12.66 -13.93 -33.33
CA GLN A 36 -12.18 -12.61 -33.74
C GLN A 36 -12.41 -11.56 -32.66
N ALA A 37 -13.58 -11.59 -31.99
CA ALA A 37 -13.89 -10.69 -30.88
C ALA A 37 -12.97 -10.94 -29.68
N ILE A 38 -12.74 -12.20 -29.32
CA ILE A 38 -11.89 -12.59 -28.18
C ILE A 38 -10.42 -12.23 -28.41
N ALA A 39 -9.92 -12.40 -29.64
CA ALA A 39 -8.56 -12.01 -29.98
C ALA A 39 -8.27 -10.51 -29.74
N ARG A 40 -9.30 -9.65 -29.70
CA ARG A 40 -9.14 -8.21 -29.46
C ARG A 40 -8.62 -7.89 -28.05
N VAL A 41 -9.03 -8.67 -27.05
CA VAL A 41 -8.62 -8.45 -25.65
C VAL A 41 -7.37 -9.22 -25.26
N ASN A 42 -6.86 -10.10 -26.13
CA ASN A 42 -5.71 -10.96 -25.85
C ASN A 42 -4.36 -10.38 -26.32
N ARG A 43 -4.27 -9.06 -26.49
CA ARG A 43 -2.99 -8.39 -26.82
C ARG A 43 -2.12 -8.27 -25.58
N VAL A 44 -0.82 -8.53 -25.69
CA VAL A 44 0.15 -8.30 -24.61
C VAL A 44 0.39 -6.79 -24.48
N TYR A 45 0.17 -6.24 -23.28
CA TYR A 45 0.36 -4.81 -23.02
C TYR A 45 0.54 -4.57 -21.52
N GLY A 46 1.65 -3.91 -21.15
CA GLY A 46 2.02 -3.69 -19.75
C GLY A 46 2.27 -5.00 -18.99
N GLN A 47 1.88 -5.04 -17.71
CA GLN A 47 2.02 -6.21 -16.83
C GLN A 47 0.85 -7.21 -16.94
N VAL A 48 -0.20 -6.88 -17.70
CA VAL A 48 -1.41 -7.72 -17.79
C VAL A 48 -1.24 -8.77 -18.89
N LYS A 49 -1.15 -10.04 -18.47
CA LYS A 49 -1.09 -11.22 -19.35
C LYS A 49 -2.52 -11.73 -19.61
N GLY A 50 -3.06 -11.41 -20.78
CA GLY A 50 -4.38 -11.89 -21.23
C GLY A 50 -5.50 -10.84 -21.16
N GLY A 51 -6.67 -11.23 -21.65
CA GLY A 51 -7.90 -10.44 -21.66
C GLY A 51 -9.02 -11.10 -20.85
N VAL A 52 -9.93 -10.29 -20.32
CA VAL A 52 -11.11 -10.72 -19.58
C VAL A 52 -12.32 -10.66 -20.49
N ILE A 53 -13.08 -11.75 -20.55
CA ILE A 53 -14.36 -11.82 -21.24
C ILE A 53 -15.45 -11.93 -20.17
N VAL A 54 -16.43 -11.05 -20.25
CA VAL A 54 -17.61 -11.07 -19.38
C VAL A 54 -18.81 -11.35 -20.26
N GLU A 55 -19.54 -12.41 -19.95
CA GLU A 55 -20.62 -12.92 -20.79
C GLU A 55 -21.93 -13.01 -20.02
N TYR A 56 -23.02 -12.65 -20.69
CA TYR A 56 -24.38 -12.73 -20.15
C TYR A 56 -25.28 -13.79 -20.82
N LEU A 57 -24.89 -14.40 -21.95
CA LEU A 57 -25.75 -15.26 -22.79
C LEU A 57 -25.32 -16.74 -22.89
N GLY A 58 -24.25 -17.16 -22.23
CA GLY A 58 -23.85 -18.58 -22.15
C GLY A 58 -23.15 -19.17 -23.39
N ILE A 59 -22.41 -18.39 -24.17
CA ILE A 59 -21.51 -18.78 -25.26
C ILE A 59 -20.28 -19.57 -24.80
N ALA A 60 -20.10 -19.90 -23.52
CA ALA A 60 -18.99 -20.73 -23.04
C ALA A 60 -18.85 -22.07 -23.80
N SER A 61 -19.97 -22.69 -24.19
CA SER A 61 -19.97 -23.89 -25.04
C SER A 61 -19.53 -23.59 -26.47
N ASP A 62 -20.03 -22.51 -27.08
CA ASP A 62 -19.64 -22.05 -28.42
C ASP A 62 -18.15 -21.61 -28.46
N LEU A 63 -17.64 -21.09 -27.35
CA LEU A 63 -16.23 -20.74 -27.17
C LEU A 63 -15.36 -21.98 -27.11
N LYS A 64 -15.74 -22.98 -26.32
CA LYS A 64 -15.03 -24.25 -26.23
C LYS A 64 -14.96 -24.94 -27.59
N GLU A 65 -16.07 -24.95 -28.32
CA GLU A 65 -16.15 -25.47 -29.69
C GLU A 65 -15.23 -24.68 -30.64
N ALA A 66 -15.29 -23.35 -30.62
CA ALA A 66 -14.47 -22.50 -31.49
C ALA A 66 -12.95 -22.61 -31.19
N LEU A 67 -12.57 -22.75 -29.92
CA LEU A 67 -11.17 -22.98 -29.51
C LEU A 67 -10.67 -24.36 -29.95
N SER A 68 -11.52 -25.39 -29.88
CA SER A 68 -11.17 -26.75 -30.32
C SER A 68 -10.84 -26.79 -31.82
N PHE A 69 -11.57 -26.04 -32.64
CA PHE A 69 -11.33 -25.91 -34.08
C PHE A 69 -9.95 -25.28 -34.39
N TYR A 70 -9.55 -24.27 -33.61
CA TYR A 70 -8.23 -23.61 -33.75
C TYR A 70 -7.06 -24.46 -33.22
N SER A 71 -7.27 -25.22 -32.15
CA SER A 71 -6.28 -26.20 -31.66
C SER A 71 -6.02 -27.30 -32.70
N SER A 72 -7.07 -27.71 -33.42
CA SER A 72 -7.00 -28.69 -34.51
C SER A 72 -6.30 -28.16 -35.77
N ALA A 73 -6.28 -26.84 -35.95
CA ALA A 73 -5.72 -26.15 -37.13
C ALA A 73 -4.23 -25.75 -36.98
N GLY A 74 -3.52 -26.28 -35.98
CA GLY A 74 -2.07 -26.07 -35.83
C GLY A 74 -1.63 -25.04 -34.78
N GLY A 75 -2.49 -24.70 -33.81
CA GLY A 75 -2.07 -23.99 -32.61
C GLY A 75 -1.11 -24.86 -31.77
N LYS A 76 0.05 -24.34 -31.38
CA LYS A 76 0.98 -25.07 -30.50
C LYS A 76 0.39 -25.17 -29.08
N GLY A 77 0.02 -26.39 -28.68
CA GLY A 77 -0.38 -26.75 -27.32
C GLY A 77 -1.75 -27.42 -27.30
N ASP A 78 -1.91 -28.46 -26.48
CA ASP A 78 -3.19 -29.12 -26.23
C ASP A 78 -3.90 -28.40 -25.05
N PRO A 79 -5.00 -27.65 -25.29
CA PRO A 79 -5.72 -26.93 -24.25
C PRO A 79 -6.25 -27.82 -23.14
N ALA A 80 -6.57 -29.08 -23.45
CA ALA A 80 -7.07 -30.04 -22.47
C ALA A 80 -5.94 -30.47 -21.51
N VAL A 81 -4.73 -30.70 -22.04
CA VAL A 81 -3.55 -31.01 -21.21
C VAL A 81 -3.16 -29.82 -20.34
N ALA A 82 -3.26 -28.60 -20.86
CA ALA A 82 -2.99 -27.39 -20.08
C ALA A 82 -4.02 -27.18 -18.96
N GLN A 83 -5.30 -27.48 -19.21
CA GLN A 83 -6.35 -27.41 -18.19
C GLN A 83 -6.14 -28.46 -17.09
N GLU A 84 -5.80 -29.70 -17.44
CA GLU A 84 -5.51 -30.76 -16.47
C GLU A 84 -4.30 -30.40 -15.59
N GLN A 85 -3.21 -29.90 -16.20
CA GLN A 85 -2.04 -29.42 -15.46
C GLN A 85 -2.37 -28.24 -14.54
N ALA A 86 -3.24 -27.33 -14.97
CA ALA A 86 -3.71 -26.23 -14.14
C ALA A 86 -4.53 -26.71 -12.94
N VAL A 87 -5.36 -27.75 -13.11
CA VAL A 87 -6.12 -28.37 -12.01
C VAL A 87 -5.16 -29.00 -11.00
N GLN A 88 -4.15 -29.75 -11.44
CA GLN A 88 -3.16 -30.35 -10.54
C GLN A 88 -2.40 -29.28 -9.74
N LEU A 89 -1.97 -28.20 -10.42
CA LEU A 89 -1.31 -27.07 -9.75
C LEU A 89 -2.26 -26.37 -8.77
N MET A 90 -3.52 -26.16 -9.15
CA MET A 90 -4.54 -25.55 -8.30
C MET A 90 -4.76 -26.38 -7.04
N LEU A 91 -4.93 -27.69 -7.15
CA LEU A 91 -5.10 -28.58 -5.99
C LEU A 91 -3.88 -28.58 -5.06
N ALA A 92 -2.68 -28.64 -5.62
CA ALA A 92 -1.44 -28.54 -4.84
C ALA A 92 -1.35 -27.20 -4.08
N LYS A 93 -1.71 -26.09 -4.73
CA LYS A 93 -1.72 -24.77 -4.10
C LYS A 93 -2.84 -24.62 -3.07
N LEU A 94 -4.00 -25.21 -3.32
CA LEU A 94 -5.12 -25.24 -2.39
C LEU A 94 -4.71 -25.98 -1.10
N GLU A 95 -4.01 -27.10 -1.23
CA GLU A 95 -3.48 -27.85 -0.09
C GLU A 95 -2.51 -27.01 0.73
N VAL A 96 -1.53 -26.36 0.08
CA VAL A 96 -0.57 -25.47 0.77
C VAL A 96 -1.29 -24.35 1.52
N VAL A 97 -2.24 -23.67 0.88
CA VAL A 97 -3.01 -22.58 1.53
C VAL A 97 -3.85 -23.11 2.69
N SER A 98 -4.47 -24.29 2.53
CA SER A 98 -5.27 -24.92 3.59
C SER A 98 -4.41 -25.33 4.79
N GLN A 99 -3.19 -25.83 4.55
CA GLN A 99 -2.23 -26.17 5.60
C GLN A 99 -1.78 -24.93 6.39
N MET A 100 -1.79 -23.74 5.80
CA MET A 100 -1.52 -22.50 6.53
C MET A 100 -2.61 -22.18 7.57
N PHE A 101 -3.79 -22.79 7.50
CA PHE A 101 -4.83 -22.68 8.53
C PHE A 101 -4.84 -23.85 9.51
N HIS A 102 -3.75 -24.62 9.62
CA HIS A 102 -3.66 -25.72 10.58
C HIS A 102 -3.89 -25.20 12.01
N GLY A 103 -4.88 -25.77 12.70
CA GLY A 103 -5.31 -25.32 14.03
C GLY A 103 -6.32 -24.16 14.02
N PHE A 104 -6.76 -23.71 12.85
CA PHE A 104 -7.83 -22.72 12.68
C PHE A 104 -8.97 -23.27 11.82
N ALA A 105 -10.18 -23.31 12.38
CA ALA A 105 -11.35 -23.93 11.74
C ALA A 105 -12.03 -23.01 10.70
N TYR A 106 -11.31 -22.59 9.65
CA TYR A 106 -11.85 -21.67 8.64
C TYR A 106 -13.10 -22.21 7.92
N LYS A 107 -13.30 -23.54 7.89
CA LYS A 107 -14.47 -24.17 7.27
C LYS A 107 -15.80 -23.80 7.93
N GLU A 108 -15.80 -23.32 9.18
CA GLU A 108 -16.98 -22.76 9.83
C GLU A 108 -17.57 -21.58 9.04
N TYR A 109 -16.74 -20.88 8.24
CA TYR A 109 -17.15 -19.75 7.41
C TYR A 109 -18.32 -20.09 6.47
N PHE A 110 -18.34 -21.29 5.90
CA PHE A 110 -19.32 -21.64 4.86
C PHE A 110 -20.73 -21.88 5.42
N GLY A 111 -20.85 -22.23 6.70
CA GLY A 111 -22.12 -22.41 7.39
C GLY A 111 -22.57 -21.21 8.25
N ALA A 112 -21.73 -20.18 8.36
CA ALA A 112 -21.97 -19.04 9.25
C ALA A 112 -22.90 -17.96 8.65
N ASP A 113 -23.58 -17.23 9.53
CA ASP A 113 -24.29 -15.99 9.17
C ASP A 113 -23.31 -14.85 8.83
N THR A 114 -23.84 -13.74 8.31
CA THR A 114 -23.02 -12.61 7.85
C THR A 114 -22.12 -12.01 8.94
N GLY A 115 -22.62 -11.89 10.17
CA GLY A 115 -21.85 -11.33 11.28
C GLY A 115 -20.71 -12.27 11.66
N ARG A 116 -21.02 -13.55 11.85
CA ARG A 116 -20.02 -14.57 12.19
C ARG A 116 -18.99 -14.76 11.08
N LYS A 117 -19.35 -14.62 9.80
CA LYS A 117 -18.43 -14.64 8.66
C LYS A 117 -17.35 -13.57 8.74
N LEU A 118 -17.71 -12.34 9.14
CA LEU A 118 -16.75 -11.25 9.31
C LEU A 118 -15.77 -11.54 10.44
N SER A 119 -16.27 -12.04 11.58
CA SER A 119 -15.41 -12.45 12.70
C SER A 119 -14.45 -13.57 12.31
N ILE A 120 -14.89 -14.54 11.51
CA ILE A 120 -14.02 -15.63 11.03
C ILE A 120 -12.93 -15.08 10.09
N ILE A 121 -13.24 -14.13 9.21
CA ILE A 121 -12.24 -13.49 8.36
C ILE A 121 -11.20 -12.73 9.20
N LEU A 122 -11.62 -12.01 10.24
CA LEU A 122 -10.70 -11.32 11.15
C LEU A 122 -9.81 -12.29 11.92
N ALA A 123 -10.40 -13.36 12.47
CA ALA A 123 -9.62 -14.38 13.18
C ALA A 123 -8.68 -15.14 12.23
N ALA A 124 -9.07 -15.33 10.96
CA ALA A 124 -8.23 -15.90 9.92
C ALA A 124 -7.03 -14.99 9.61
N GLU A 125 -7.23 -13.67 9.54
CA GLU A 125 -6.15 -12.69 9.39
C GLU A 125 -5.16 -12.74 10.56
N GLU A 126 -5.69 -12.69 11.79
CA GLU A 126 -4.87 -12.78 13.01
C GLU A 126 -4.04 -14.06 13.03
N HIS A 127 -4.65 -15.19 12.66
CA HIS A 127 -3.97 -16.47 12.56
C HIS A 127 -2.83 -16.44 11.53
N ILE A 128 -3.10 -15.98 10.30
CA ILE A 128 -2.11 -15.91 9.22
C ILE A 128 -0.97 -14.94 9.57
N LEU A 129 -1.27 -13.80 10.22
CA LEU A 129 -0.25 -12.84 10.64
C LEU A 129 0.64 -13.37 11.77
N GLY A 130 0.13 -14.29 12.60
CA GLY A 130 0.89 -14.96 13.65
C GLY A 130 1.87 -16.03 13.14
N LEU A 131 1.75 -16.46 11.87
CA LEU A 131 2.64 -17.46 11.29
C LEU A 131 3.98 -16.86 10.85
N GLU A 132 5.03 -17.68 10.85
CA GLU A 132 6.33 -17.27 10.36
C GLU A 132 6.30 -16.97 8.85
N ASN A 133 6.63 -15.71 8.53
CA ASN A 133 6.50 -15.14 7.18
C ASN A 133 5.09 -15.36 6.59
N GLY A 134 4.08 -15.43 7.46
CA GLY A 134 2.73 -15.87 7.12
C GLY A 134 2.05 -14.99 6.08
N LYS A 135 2.08 -13.66 6.27
CA LYS A 135 1.49 -12.69 5.35
C LYS A 135 1.99 -12.86 3.91
N LYS A 136 3.31 -12.84 3.72
CA LYS A 136 3.94 -12.93 2.39
C LYS A 136 3.67 -14.29 1.75
N ARG A 137 3.91 -15.38 2.49
CA ARG A 137 3.65 -16.74 2.02
C ARG A 137 2.19 -16.91 1.60
N PHE A 138 1.26 -16.44 2.42
CA PHE A 138 -0.16 -16.54 2.12
C PHE A 138 -0.54 -15.76 0.86
N ILE A 139 -0.08 -14.51 0.73
CA ILE A 139 -0.31 -13.69 -0.46
C ILE A 139 0.23 -14.37 -1.72
N ASP A 140 1.45 -14.89 -1.67
CA ASP A 140 2.11 -15.54 -2.82
C ASP A 140 1.37 -16.83 -3.22
N GLU A 141 1.05 -17.68 -2.25
CA GLU A 141 0.37 -18.96 -2.49
C GLU A 141 -1.07 -18.77 -2.97
N VAL A 142 -1.84 -17.84 -2.38
CA VAL A 142 -3.20 -17.50 -2.85
C VAL A 142 -3.16 -16.83 -4.23
N THR A 143 -2.11 -16.09 -4.57
CA THR A 143 -1.92 -15.57 -5.93
C THR A 143 -1.73 -16.69 -6.94
N ALA A 144 -0.84 -17.63 -6.65
CA ALA A 144 -0.61 -18.79 -7.50
C ALA A 144 -1.87 -19.67 -7.64
N LEU A 145 -2.56 -19.92 -6.52
CA LEU A 145 -3.86 -20.62 -6.50
C LEU A 145 -4.89 -19.93 -7.40
N SER A 146 -5.04 -18.60 -7.27
CA SER A 146 -6.00 -17.82 -8.06
C SER A 146 -5.71 -17.87 -9.55
N GLN A 147 -4.43 -17.85 -9.94
CA GLN A 147 -4.01 -17.96 -11.34
C GLN A 147 -4.29 -19.35 -11.90
N ALA A 148 -3.93 -20.41 -11.16
CA ALA A 148 -4.20 -21.80 -11.56
C ALA A 148 -5.71 -22.06 -11.66
N PHE A 149 -6.48 -21.58 -10.69
CA PHE A 149 -7.95 -21.68 -10.67
C PHE A 149 -8.61 -21.01 -11.89
N ALA A 150 -8.14 -19.81 -12.27
CA ALA A 150 -8.67 -19.09 -13.43
C ALA A 150 -8.44 -19.85 -14.75
N ILE A 151 -7.37 -20.65 -14.85
CA ILE A 151 -7.09 -21.50 -16.01
C ILE A 151 -7.87 -22.83 -15.91
N ALA A 152 -8.08 -23.34 -14.70
CA ALA A 152 -8.75 -24.61 -14.46
C ALA A 152 -10.27 -24.55 -14.73
N ILE A 153 -10.93 -23.41 -14.51
CA ILE A 153 -12.37 -23.25 -14.79
C ILE A 153 -12.65 -23.53 -16.29
N PRO A 154 -13.73 -24.26 -16.64
CA PRO A 154 -14.81 -24.74 -15.78
C PRO A 154 -14.67 -26.20 -15.31
N HIS A 155 -13.45 -26.73 -15.12
CA HIS A 155 -13.23 -28.12 -14.70
C HIS A 155 -13.98 -28.46 -13.39
N GLU A 156 -14.55 -29.67 -13.30
CA GLU A 156 -15.40 -30.10 -12.18
C GLU A 156 -14.70 -29.95 -10.82
N GLN A 157 -13.44 -30.39 -10.73
CA GLN A 157 -12.64 -30.26 -9.50
C GLN A 157 -12.35 -28.79 -9.13
N ALA A 158 -12.24 -27.89 -10.12
CA ALA A 158 -12.10 -26.46 -9.85
C ALA A 158 -13.41 -25.88 -9.34
N MET A 159 -14.53 -26.22 -9.97
CA MET A 159 -15.85 -25.77 -9.52
C MET A 159 -16.19 -26.23 -8.10
N ALA A 160 -15.75 -27.43 -7.70
CA ALA A 160 -15.95 -27.96 -6.35
C ALA A 160 -15.27 -27.15 -5.24
N VAL A 161 -14.17 -26.46 -5.53
CA VAL A 161 -13.38 -25.69 -4.55
C VAL A 161 -13.56 -24.18 -4.69
N LYS A 162 -14.48 -23.72 -5.55
CA LYS A 162 -14.70 -22.31 -5.87
C LYS A 162 -14.91 -21.43 -4.64
N ASP A 163 -15.75 -21.87 -3.71
CA ASP A 163 -16.09 -21.08 -2.51
C ASP A 163 -14.90 -20.97 -1.56
N GLU A 164 -14.09 -22.02 -1.49
CA GLU A 164 -12.86 -22.06 -0.68
C GLU A 164 -11.78 -21.13 -1.24
N VAL A 165 -11.58 -21.15 -2.56
CA VAL A 165 -10.71 -20.19 -3.26
C VAL A 165 -11.19 -18.75 -3.03
N ALA A 166 -12.50 -18.50 -3.11
CA ALA A 166 -13.07 -17.17 -2.87
C ALA A 166 -12.83 -16.69 -1.43
N PHE A 167 -12.97 -17.56 -0.43
CA PHE A 167 -12.63 -17.24 0.96
C PHE A 167 -11.15 -16.83 1.10
N PHE A 168 -10.22 -17.62 0.55
CA PHE A 168 -8.79 -17.28 0.63
C PHE A 168 -8.46 -15.98 -0.10
N GLN A 169 -9.10 -15.70 -1.24
CA GLN A 169 -8.99 -14.43 -1.94
C GLN A 169 -9.50 -13.24 -1.10
N ALA A 170 -10.57 -13.43 -0.32
CA ALA A 170 -11.09 -12.41 0.57
C ALA A 170 -10.10 -12.06 1.70
N VAL A 171 -9.55 -13.08 2.37
CA VAL A 171 -8.51 -12.92 3.39
C VAL A 171 -7.27 -12.23 2.80
N LYS A 172 -6.80 -12.68 1.62
CA LYS A 172 -5.66 -12.05 0.92
C LYS A 172 -5.94 -10.58 0.61
N SER A 173 -7.11 -10.27 0.07
CA SER A 173 -7.49 -8.90 -0.32
C SER A 173 -7.39 -7.95 0.88
N ARG A 174 -7.84 -8.40 2.05
CA ARG A 174 -7.75 -7.62 3.28
C ARG A 174 -6.31 -7.48 3.78
N LEU A 175 -5.52 -8.54 3.77
CA LEU A 175 -4.08 -8.48 4.12
C LEU A 175 -3.29 -7.49 3.23
N VAL A 176 -3.58 -7.44 1.93
CA VAL A 176 -2.93 -6.53 0.97
C VAL A 176 -3.34 -5.06 1.19
N LYS A 177 -4.57 -4.80 1.63
CA LYS A 177 -5.05 -3.44 1.92
C LYS A 177 -4.24 -2.76 3.04
N PHE A 178 -3.56 -3.52 3.90
CA PHE A 178 -2.64 -2.98 4.89
C PHE A 178 -1.31 -2.47 4.28
N ASP A 179 -0.83 -3.03 3.16
CA ASP A 179 0.44 -2.63 2.53
C ASP A 179 0.31 -1.53 1.47
N SER A 180 -0.92 -1.22 1.03
CA SER A 180 -1.13 -0.32 -0.09
C SER A 180 -1.00 1.16 0.34
N SER A 181 0.22 1.70 0.39
CA SER A 181 0.48 3.16 0.52
C SER A 181 0.31 3.92 -0.81
N GLY A 182 -0.58 3.46 -1.69
CA GLY A 182 -0.79 4.06 -3.02
C GLY A 182 -1.99 5.02 -3.02
N PRO A 183 -1.99 6.10 -3.83
CA PRO A 183 -3.07 7.09 -3.92
C PRO A 183 -4.34 6.56 -4.62
N GLY A 184 -4.60 5.25 -4.53
CA GLY A 184 -5.59 4.52 -5.30
C GLY A 184 -6.50 3.67 -4.43
N LYS A 185 -7.10 4.27 -3.41
CA LYS A 185 -8.40 3.97 -2.77
C LYS A 185 -8.53 4.90 -1.57
N SER A 186 -9.61 5.67 -1.50
CA SER A 186 -9.76 6.78 -0.56
C SER A 186 -9.56 6.34 0.88
N ASP A 187 -8.78 7.11 1.63
CA ASP A 187 -8.54 6.94 3.08
C ASP A 187 -9.86 6.69 3.85
N ALA A 188 -10.98 7.23 3.36
CA ALA A 188 -12.33 6.99 3.88
C ALA A 188 -12.77 5.50 3.93
N GLU A 189 -12.40 4.66 2.97
CA GLU A 189 -12.78 3.24 2.97
C GLU A 189 -11.96 2.43 3.98
N ILE A 190 -10.71 2.83 4.20
CA ILE A 190 -9.80 2.22 5.17
C ILE A 190 -10.17 2.69 6.58
N GLU A 191 -10.48 3.97 6.76
CA GLU A 191 -10.98 4.53 8.00
C GLU A 191 -12.34 3.92 8.39
N THR A 192 -13.22 3.69 7.40
CA THR A 192 -14.48 2.96 7.61
C THR A 192 -14.24 1.49 7.94
N ALA A 193 -13.28 0.82 7.29
CA ALA A 193 -12.94 -0.56 7.60
C ALA A 193 -12.31 -0.70 9.00
N ILE A 194 -11.47 0.25 9.42
CA ILE A 194 -10.89 0.30 10.76
C ILE A 194 -11.99 0.60 11.79
N LYS A 195 -12.89 1.57 11.53
CA LYS A 195 -14.06 1.84 12.37
C LYS A 195 -14.99 0.64 12.46
N GLN A 196 -15.29 -0.05 11.37
CA GLN A 196 -16.11 -1.27 11.39
C GLN A 196 -15.47 -2.43 12.16
N ILE A 197 -14.14 -2.53 12.19
CA ILE A 197 -13.41 -3.53 12.99
C ILE A 197 -13.45 -3.16 14.48
N ILE A 198 -13.35 -1.87 14.81
CA ILE A 198 -13.47 -1.35 16.18
C ILE A 198 -14.92 -1.49 16.67
N ASP A 199 -15.90 -1.15 15.85
CA ASP A 199 -17.33 -1.27 16.13
C ASP A 199 -17.77 -2.73 16.32
N GLN A 200 -17.10 -3.70 15.66
CA GLN A 200 -17.37 -5.14 15.83
C GLN A 200 -16.68 -5.77 17.05
N ALA A 201 -15.67 -5.13 17.63
CA ALA A 201 -15.06 -5.57 18.89
C ALA A 201 -15.94 -5.26 20.12
N LEU A 202 -17.02 -4.50 19.92
CA LEU A 202 -18.07 -4.21 20.90
C LEU A 202 -19.40 -4.75 20.37
N VAL A 203 -19.64 -6.06 20.49
CA VAL A 203 -20.98 -6.59 20.23
C VAL A 203 -21.90 -6.19 21.38
N THR A 204 -22.65 -5.11 21.19
CA THR A 204 -24.02 -5.01 21.68
C THR A 204 -24.93 -4.58 20.54
N GLU A 205 -26.02 -5.31 20.38
CA GLU A 205 -27.05 -5.16 19.34
C GLU A 205 -27.43 -3.69 19.06
N GLN A 206 -27.12 -3.21 17.86
CA GLN A 206 -28.06 -2.56 16.92
C GLN A 206 -27.27 -2.00 15.72
N VAL A 207 -27.68 -2.43 14.52
CA VAL A 207 -27.25 -1.83 13.26
C VAL A 207 -28.02 -0.52 13.11
N ILE A 208 -27.38 0.59 13.46
CA ILE A 208 -27.74 1.94 13.00
C ILE A 208 -26.41 2.64 12.71
N ASP A 209 -26.24 3.12 11.48
CA ASP A 209 -25.14 3.99 11.12
C ASP A 209 -25.40 5.37 11.77
N VAL A 210 -24.82 5.60 12.96
CA VAL A 210 -25.13 6.73 13.85
C VAL A 210 -24.60 8.06 13.30
N PHE A 211 -23.70 8.04 12.31
CA PHE A 211 -23.03 9.24 11.83
C PHE A 211 -23.93 10.12 10.93
N ASP A 212 -24.88 9.53 10.22
CA ASP A 212 -25.80 10.27 9.33
C ASP A 212 -27.04 10.83 10.07
N ALA A 213 -27.41 10.26 11.23
CA ALA A 213 -28.62 10.65 11.95
C ALA A 213 -28.45 11.87 12.88
N ALA A 214 -27.22 12.26 13.23
CA ALA A 214 -26.94 13.27 14.26
C ALA A 214 -26.36 14.61 13.75
N GLY A 215 -26.06 14.75 12.45
CA GLY A 215 -25.56 16.02 11.89
C GLY A 215 -24.22 16.50 12.49
N ILE A 216 -23.35 15.56 12.91
CA ILE A 216 -22.08 15.88 13.55
C ILE A 216 -20.98 15.97 12.47
N LYS A 217 -20.32 17.14 12.39
CA LYS A 217 -19.10 17.34 11.60
C LYS A 217 -18.04 16.32 12.00
N LYS A 218 -17.40 15.69 11.01
CA LYS A 218 -16.24 14.80 11.15
C LYS A 218 -15.31 15.30 12.27
N PRO A 219 -15.15 14.54 13.37
CA PRO A 219 -14.12 14.87 14.34
C PRO A 219 -12.75 14.63 13.68
N ASP A 220 -11.87 15.64 13.72
CA ASP A 220 -10.43 15.48 13.54
C ASP A 220 -9.92 14.52 14.62
N ILE A 221 -10.03 13.21 14.40
CA ILE A 221 -9.32 12.24 15.21
C ILE A 221 -7.88 12.37 14.76
N SER A 222 -7.06 13.08 15.54
CA SER A 222 -5.61 12.98 15.42
C SER A 222 -5.29 11.49 15.50
N ILE A 223 -4.86 10.92 14.38
CA ILE A 223 -4.62 9.48 14.16
C ILE A 223 -3.57 8.93 15.15
N LEU A 224 -2.91 9.82 15.90
CA LEU A 224 -1.94 9.56 16.97
C LEU A 224 -2.39 10.14 18.34
N SER A 225 -3.69 10.29 18.57
CA SER A 225 -4.24 10.68 19.87
C SER A 225 -3.93 9.62 20.94
N GLU A 226 -3.81 10.04 22.19
CA GLU A 226 -3.46 9.10 23.28
C GLU A 226 -4.58 8.08 23.49
N GLU A 227 -5.82 8.52 23.29
CA GLU A 227 -7.04 7.71 23.32
C GLU A 227 -6.98 6.61 22.26
N PHE A 228 -6.71 6.96 20.99
CA PHE A 228 -6.60 5.99 19.91
C PHE A 228 -5.46 4.99 20.14
N LEU A 229 -4.28 5.46 20.58
CA LEU A 229 -3.15 4.58 20.86
C LEU A 229 -3.46 3.58 22.00
N LEU A 230 -4.23 3.99 23.00
CA LEU A 230 -4.73 3.10 24.07
C LEU A 230 -5.77 2.10 23.55
N GLU A 231 -6.69 2.52 22.69
CA GLU A 231 -7.66 1.62 22.06
C GLU A 231 -6.95 0.54 21.25
N VAL A 232 -5.98 0.93 20.41
CA VAL A 232 -5.22 -0.03 19.59
C VAL A 232 -4.38 -0.97 20.45
N LYS A 233 -3.80 -0.47 21.56
CA LYS A 233 -3.12 -1.32 22.54
C LYS A 233 -4.03 -2.40 23.13
N ASN A 234 -5.31 -2.08 23.31
CA ASN A 234 -6.28 -2.96 23.96
C ASN A 234 -7.08 -3.86 22.99
N MET A 235 -6.87 -3.74 21.68
CA MET A 235 -7.50 -4.62 20.68
C MET A 235 -7.27 -6.10 20.99
N GLU A 236 -8.29 -6.94 20.79
CA GLU A 236 -8.20 -8.39 20.97
C GLU A 236 -7.17 -9.03 20.03
N HIS A 237 -7.24 -8.67 18.75
CA HIS A 237 -6.35 -9.17 17.69
C HIS A 237 -5.08 -8.33 17.59
N LYS A 238 -4.01 -8.77 18.28
CA LYS A 238 -2.76 -8.01 18.41
C LYS A 238 -1.99 -7.91 17.09
N ASN A 239 -1.97 -8.96 16.27
CA ASN A 239 -1.25 -8.89 15.00
C ASN A 239 -1.94 -7.95 14.01
N ILE A 240 -3.28 -7.90 14.03
CA ILE A 240 -4.04 -6.89 13.28
C ILE A 240 -3.75 -5.47 13.81
N ALA A 241 -3.76 -5.28 15.14
CA ALA A 241 -3.46 -3.99 15.76
C ALA A 241 -2.07 -3.45 15.36
N LEU A 242 -1.07 -4.32 15.31
CA LEU A 242 0.27 -4.00 14.84
C LEU A 242 0.27 -3.53 13.38
N GLU A 243 -0.41 -4.25 12.48
CA GLU A 243 -0.48 -3.88 11.06
C GLU A 243 -1.21 -2.55 10.84
N VAL A 244 -2.23 -2.25 11.66
CA VAL A 244 -2.91 -0.94 11.67
C VAL A 244 -1.92 0.16 12.07
N LEU A 245 -1.25 0.05 13.22
CA LEU A 245 -0.28 1.06 13.69
C LEU A 245 0.85 1.27 12.70
N LYS A 246 1.43 0.18 12.20
CA LYS A 246 2.49 0.21 11.19
C LYS A 246 2.07 1.00 9.96
N LYS A 247 0.85 0.76 9.45
CA LYS A 247 0.36 1.49 8.28
C LYS A 247 0.17 2.97 8.59
N LEU A 248 -0.53 3.30 9.67
CA LEU A 248 -0.82 4.68 10.05
C LEU A 248 0.46 5.49 10.26
N LEU A 249 1.42 4.94 11.02
CA LEU A 249 2.72 5.58 11.25
C LEU A 249 3.51 5.74 9.95
N ASN A 250 3.54 4.72 9.09
CA ASN A 250 4.23 4.81 7.80
C ASN A 250 3.63 5.90 6.91
N ASP A 251 2.30 5.99 6.82
CA ASP A 251 1.63 6.98 5.98
C ASP A 251 1.81 8.40 6.55
N GLU A 252 1.78 8.54 7.88
CA GLU A 252 2.07 9.79 8.58
C GLU A 252 3.53 10.24 8.36
N ILE A 253 4.50 9.33 8.51
CA ILE A 253 5.92 9.62 8.25
C ILE A 253 6.13 9.98 6.77
N LYS A 254 5.45 9.32 5.83
CA LYS A 254 5.52 9.67 4.39
C LYS A 254 4.92 11.03 4.09
N ALA A 255 3.83 11.41 4.74
CA ALA A 255 3.25 12.74 4.60
C ALA A 255 4.24 13.82 5.07
N ARG A 256 4.95 13.55 6.18
CA ARG A 256 5.97 14.43 6.76
C ARG A 256 7.28 14.44 5.96
N ALA A 257 7.61 13.35 5.29
CA ALA A 257 8.80 13.24 4.44
C ALA A 257 8.80 14.23 3.28
N LYS A 258 7.66 14.84 2.96
CA LYS A 258 7.55 15.95 1.99
C LYS A 258 8.06 17.29 2.53
N ARG A 259 8.13 17.45 3.85
CA ARG A 259 8.55 18.69 4.52
C ARG A 259 9.91 18.57 5.18
N ASN A 260 10.18 17.45 5.87
CA ASN A 260 11.43 17.25 6.61
C ASN A 260 12.05 15.89 6.28
N LEU A 261 13.18 15.90 5.56
CA LEU A 261 13.90 14.71 5.13
C LEU A 261 14.53 13.96 6.30
N VAL A 262 15.27 14.67 7.17
CA VAL A 262 16.11 14.07 8.21
C VAL A 262 15.25 13.41 9.26
N GLN A 263 14.29 14.17 9.80
CA GLN A 263 13.36 13.66 10.81
C GLN A 263 12.58 12.45 10.30
N SER A 264 12.05 12.53 9.08
CA SER A 264 11.26 11.42 8.52
C SER A 264 12.12 10.18 8.27
N LYS A 265 13.40 10.35 7.94
CA LYS A 265 14.35 9.24 7.81
C LYS A 265 14.57 8.54 9.15
N THR A 266 14.83 9.29 10.22
CA THR A 266 15.01 8.74 11.57
C THR A 266 13.78 7.99 12.04
N LEU A 267 12.59 8.58 11.89
CA LEU A 267 11.32 7.94 12.25
C LEU A 267 11.06 6.66 11.45
N MET A 268 11.38 6.67 10.15
CA MET A 268 11.25 5.49 9.29
C MET A 268 12.22 4.38 9.73
N GLU A 269 13.47 4.71 10.05
CA GLU A 269 14.44 3.74 10.57
C GLU A 269 13.98 3.12 11.90
N MET A 270 13.41 3.92 12.81
CA MET A 270 12.84 3.43 14.08
C MET A 270 11.65 2.49 13.85
N LEU A 271 10.73 2.86 12.95
CA LEU A 271 9.60 2.03 12.54
C LEU A 271 10.09 0.69 11.97
N GLU A 272 10.99 0.74 10.98
CA GLU A 272 11.53 -0.46 10.34
C GLU A 272 12.28 -1.36 11.31
N ASN A 273 13.07 -0.81 12.23
CA ASN A 273 13.83 -1.58 13.20
C ASN A 273 12.90 -2.30 14.20
N SER A 274 11.84 -1.63 14.65
CA SER A 274 10.81 -2.25 15.51
C SER A 274 10.13 -3.43 14.81
N ILE A 275 9.76 -3.24 13.53
CA ILE A 275 9.17 -4.31 12.71
C ILE A 275 10.17 -5.44 12.43
N LYS A 276 11.43 -5.14 12.18
CA LYS A 276 12.48 -6.16 11.96
C LYS A 276 12.66 -7.05 13.20
N ARG A 277 12.67 -6.45 14.40
CA ARG A 277 12.74 -7.21 15.66
C ARG A 277 11.52 -8.10 15.88
N TYR A 278 10.34 -7.62 15.53
CA TYR A 278 9.11 -8.44 15.53
C TYR A 278 9.23 -9.65 14.60
N HIS A 279 9.57 -9.43 13.32
CA HIS A 279 9.68 -10.50 12.34
C HIS A 279 10.76 -11.53 12.70
N ASN A 280 11.82 -11.09 13.36
CA ASN A 280 12.87 -11.97 13.86
C ASN A 280 12.50 -12.67 15.18
N LYS A 281 11.24 -12.53 15.65
CA LYS A 281 10.71 -13.07 16.92
C LYS A 281 11.55 -12.67 18.14
N VAL A 282 12.23 -11.52 18.07
CA VAL A 282 13.01 -10.96 19.18
C VAL A 282 12.08 -10.37 20.24
N ILE A 283 10.92 -9.88 19.81
CA ILE A 283 9.87 -9.27 20.63
C ILE A 283 8.49 -9.75 20.17
N THR A 284 7.53 -9.74 21.09
CA THR A 284 6.13 -10.11 20.88
C THR A 284 5.34 -9.00 20.19
N ALA A 285 4.17 -9.33 19.62
CA ALA A 285 3.30 -8.32 19.02
C ALA A 285 2.90 -7.21 20.01
N ALA A 286 2.69 -7.54 21.29
CA ALA A 286 2.36 -6.57 22.33
C ALA A 286 3.51 -5.59 22.60
N GLU A 287 4.74 -6.07 22.70
CA GLU A 287 5.92 -5.22 22.90
C GLU A 287 6.15 -4.29 21.69
N VAL A 288 5.97 -4.79 20.47
CA VAL A 288 6.09 -3.98 19.26
C VAL A 288 5.03 -2.89 19.22
N ILE A 289 3.79 -3.22 19.58
CA ILE A 289 2.71 -2.22 19.68
C ILE A 289 3.11 -1.09 20.64
N GLU A 290 3.73 -1.40 21.78
CA GLU A 290 4.22 -0.37 22.71
C GLU A 290 5.32 0.50 22.08
N GLU A 291 6.27 -0.09 21.35
CA GLU A 291 7.30 0.66 20.61
C GLU A 291 6.69 1.58 19.55
N LEU A 292 5.70 1.10 18.80
CA LEU A 292 4.98 1.88 17.79
C LEU A 292 4.15 3.01 18.42
N ILE A 293 3.54 2.78 19.57
CA ILE A 293 2.82 3.81 20.34
C ILE A 293 3.79 4.90 20.80
N ASN A 294 4.96 4.52 21.29
CA ASN A 294 5.99 5.48 21.69
C ASN A 294 6.50 6.29 20.50
N LEU A 295 6.68 5.65 19.34
CA LEU A 295 7.00 6.34 18.09
C LEU A 295 5.91 7.36 17.71
N GLY A 296 4.63 7.00 17.85
CA GLY A 296 3.51 7.93 17.64
C GLY A 296 3.54 9.13 18.58
N LYS A 297 3.88 8.91 19.85
CA LYS A 297 4.06 10.00 20.84
C LYS A 297 5.24 10.90 20.50
N GLU A 298 6.34 10.33 20.03
CA GLU A 298 7.51 11.07 19.59
C GLU A 298 7.18 11.97 18.40
N ILE A 299 6.47 11.45 17.39
CA ILE A 299 5.98 12.25 16.26
C ILE A 299 5.19 13.47 16.74
N LYS A 300 4.26 13.27 17.68
CA LYS A 300 3.43 14.35 18.25
C LYS A 300 4.24 15.34 19.09
N ALA A 301 5.30 14.90 19.77
CA ALA A 301 6.21 15.78 20.48
C ALA A 301 6.98 16.68 19.52
N MET A 302 7.47 16.10 18.42
CA MET A 302 8.22 16.84 17.40
C MET A 302 7.38 17.89 16.67
N ASP A 303 6.05 17.72 16.60
CA ASP A 303 5.14 18.75 16.06
C ASP A 303 5.12 20.05 16.86
N LYS A 304 5.47 19.99 18.14
CA LYS A 304 5.50 21.17 19.02
C LYS A 304 6.83 21.91 18.95
N GLU A 305 7.91 21.19 18.61
CA GLU A 305 9.27 21.74 18.62
C GLU A 305 9.46 22.98 17.72
N PRO A 306 8.94 23.06 16.48
CA PRO A 306 9.07 24.26 15.65
C PRO A 306 8.50 25.48 16.36
N GLN A 307 7.31 25.35 16.95
CA GLN A 307 6.60 26.44 17.63
C GLN A 307 7.34 26.88 18.90
N GLU A 308 7.83 25.93 19.69
CA GLU A 308 8.65 26.21 20.89
C GLU A 308 9.97 26.90 20.54
N MET A 309 10.54 26.62 19.37
CA MET A 309 11.72 27.31 18.84
C MET A 309 11.38 28.59 18.06
N GLY A 310 10.10 28.94 17.92
CA GLY A 310 9.67 30.08 17.09
C GLY A 310 10.19 30.00 15.65
N LEU A 311 10.22 28.78 15.09
CA LEU A 311 10.59 28.49 13.71
C LEU A 311 9.34 28.07 12.92
N THR A 312 9.33 28.38 11.63
CA THR A 312 8.40 27.76 10.68
C THR A 312 8.78 26.29 10.44
N ASP A 313 7.84 25.47 9.96
CA ASP A 313 8.10 24.06 9.63
C ASP A 313 9.28 23.88 8.66
N TYR A 314 9.43 24.82 7.72
CA TYR A 314 10.52 24.80 6.74
C TYR A 314 11.87 25.19 7.35
N GLU A 315 11.92 26.22 8.20
CA GLU A 315 13.15 26.58 8.91
C GLU A 315 13.55 25.47 9.89
N TYR A 316 12.58 24.83 10.54
CA TYR A 316 12.83 23.68 11.40
C TYR A 316 13.39 22.49 10.61
N ALA A 317 12.93 22.24 9.38
CA ALA A 317 13.52 21.22 8.53
C ALA A 317 15.01 21.49 8.20
N PHE A 318 15.37 22.76 8.02
CA PHE A 318 16.77 23.16 7.87
C PHE A 318 17.56 23.01 9.18
N TYR A 319 16.94 23.32 10.32
CA TYR A 319 17.53 23.09 11.64
C TYR A 319 17.85 21.61 11.84
N THR A 320 16.89 20.70 11.58
CA THR A 320 17.14 19.26 11.69
C THR A 320 18.23 18.79 10.72
N ALA A 321 18.31 19.38 9.52
CA ALA A 321 19.35 19.03 8.54
C ALA A 321 20.78 19.35 8.98
N ILE A 322 20.97 20.42 9.75
CA ILE A 322 22.28 20.82 10.27
C ILE A 322 22.54 20.29 11.69
N ALA A 323 21.47 20.01 12.44
CA ALA A 323 21.54 19.48 13.79
C ALA A 323 21.56 17.95 13.83
N ASP A 324 21.52 17.23 12.70
CA ASP A 324 21.61 15.76 12.67
C ASP A 324 22.91 15.22 13.32
N ASN A 325 23.97 16.05 13.33
CA ASN A 325 25.30 15.64 13.77
C ASN A 325 25.60 16.05 15.23
N GLU A 326 26.14 15.12 16.01
CA GLU A 326 26.48 15.30 17.42
C GLU A 326 27.53 16.41 17.64
N SER A 327 28.62 16.42 16.87
CA SER A 327 29.66 17.47 16.94
C SER A 327 29.10 18.88 16.75
N ALA A 328 28.09 19.04 15.87
CA ALA A 328 27.47 20.34 15.62
C ALA A 328 26.60 20.79 16.81
N ARG A 329 25.87 19.85 17.44
CA ARG A 329 25.08 20.12 18.64
C ARG A 329 25.96 20.54 19.81
N GLU A 330 27.07 19.84 20.03
CA GLU A 330 28.01 20.11 21.13
C GLU A 330 28.75 21.44 20.97
N VAL A 331 29.26 21.73 19.77
CA VAL A 331 30.10 22.91 19.53
C VAL A 331 29.27 24.20 19.40
N MET A 332 28.10 24.13 18.76
CA MET A 332 27.31 25.32 18.44
C MET A 332 26.20 25.59 19.45
N GLY A 333 25.64 24.54 20.05
CA GLY A 333 24.45 24.66 20.91
C GLY A 333 23.17 24.97 20.14
N LYS A 334 22.03 24.82 20.83
CA LYS A 334 20.69 24.89 20.24
C LYS A 334 20.37 26.25 19.61
N GLU A 335 20.71 27.36 20.28
CA GLU A 335 20.38 28.71 19.81
C GLU A 335 21.14 29.11 18.54
N LYS A 336 22.44 28.83 18.46
CA LYS A 336 23.21 29.16 17.24
C LYS A 336 22.79 28.33 16.03
N LEU A 337 22.45 27.05 16.25
CA LEU A 337 21.92 26.20 15.18
C LEU A 337 20.56 26.69 14.70
N ARG A 338 19.69 27.14 15.60
CA ARG A 338 18.41 27.76 15.25
C ARG A 338 18.61 28.99 14.37
N ASP A 339 19.47 29.93 14.76
CA ASP A 339 19.73 31.15 13.99
C ASP A 339 20.36 30.83 12.62
N LEU A 340 21.28 29.88 12.59
CA LEU A 340 21.89 29.39 11.36
C LEU A 340 20.84 28.77 10.41
N ALA A 341 19.86 28.03 10.92
CA ALA A 341 18.81 27.41 10.13
C ALA A 341 17.94 28.45 9.42
N VAL A 342 17.52 29.50 10.14
CA VAL A 342 16.75 30.64 9.59
C VAL A 342 17.53 31.31 8.45
N VAL A 343 18.82 31.58 8.68
CA VAL A 343 19.68 32.24 7.70
C VAL A 343 19.92 31.36 6.48
N LEU A 344 20.11 30.05 6.67
CA LEU A 344 20.27 29.10 5.58
C LEU A 344 19.00 29.01 4.73
N TYR A 345 17.84 28.88 5.36
CA TYR A 345 16.55 28.84 4.67
C TYR A 345 16.36 30.10 3.81
N GLN A 346 16.56 31.28 4.40
CA GLN A 346 16.43 32.56 3.70
C GLN A 346 17.44 32.69 2.54
N LYS A 347 18.70 32.30 2.75
CA LYS A 347 19.73 32.35 1.70
C LYS A 347 19.45 31.40 0.55
N VAL A 348 18.90 30.22 0.84
CA VAL A 348 18.48 29.29 -0.20
C VAL A 348 17.30 29.89 -0.96
N LYS A 349 16.25 30.35 -0.28
CA LYS A 349 15.06 30.96 -0.91
C LYS A 349 15.40 32.15 -1.83
N GLU A 350 16.32 33.02 -1.42
CA GLU A 350 16.77 34.16 -2.23
C GLU A 350 17.53 33.76 -3.51
N ASN A 351 18.10 32.56 -3.55
CA ASN A 351 19.00 32.11 -4.61
C ASN A 351 18.44 30.94 -5.43
N THR A 352 17.21 30.52 -5.16
CA THR A 352 16.47 29.53 -5.96
C THR A 352 15.66 30.20 -7.06
N SER A 353 15.69 29.62 -8.27
CA SER A 353 14.88 30.04 -9.42
C SER A 353 13.97 28.90 -9.88
N ILE A 354 12.97 29.18 -10.71
CA ILE A 354 12.15 28.12 -11.35
C ILE A 354 13.07 27.08 -12.02
N ASP A 355 12.79 25.79 -11.81
CA ASP A 355 13.56 24.62 -12.29
C ASP A 355 15.03 24.51 -11.80
N TRP A 356 15.40 25.15 -10.68
CA TRP A 356 16.76 25.07 -10.16
C TRP A 356 17.20 23.64 -9.81
N THR A 357 16.26 22.74 -9.49
CA THR A 357 16.50 21.33 -9.17
C THR A 357 17.02 20.51 -10.35
N ILE A 358 16.90 21.02 -11.58
CA ILE A 358 17.41 20.38 -12.82
C ILE A 358 18.73 21.03 -13.27
N ARG A 359 18.99 22.29 -12.89
CA ARG A 359 20.14 23.07 -13.36
C ARG A 359 21.35 22.89 -12.45
N GLU A 360 22.31 22.07 -12.88
CA GLU A 360 23.54 21.78 -12.12
C GLU A 360 24.35 23.04 -11.77
N SER A 361 24.35 24.06 -12.64
CA SER A 361 25.02 25.33 -12.38
C SER A 361 24.41 26.12 -11.23
N VAL A 362 23.10 26.03 -11.02
CA VAL A 362 22.39 26.68 -9.89
C VAL A 362 22.64 25.90 -8.60
N LYS A 363 22.58 24.56 -8.64
CA LYS A 363 22.95 23.70 -7.50
C LYS A 363 24.38 23.95 -7.03
N ALA A 364 25.33 24.07 -7.96
CA ALA A 364 26.73 24.37 -7.63
C ALA A 364 26.87 25.73 -6.93
N LYS A 365 26.15 26.76 -7.39
CA LYS A 365 26.12 28.08 -6.72
C LYS A 365 25.52 28.00 -5.32
N LEU A 366 24.38 27.33 -5.16
CA LEU A 366 23.74 27.13 -3.85
C LEU A 366 24.65 26.38 -2.89
N ARG A 367 25.36 25.34 -3.36
CA ARG A 367 26.36 24.61 -2.57
C ARG A 367 27.45 25.53 -2.03
N VAL A 368 27.95 26.45 -2.85
CA VAL A 368 28.96 27.44 -2.42
C VAL A 368 28.40 28.39 -1.38
N ILE A 369 27.15 28.84 -1.55
CA ILE A 369 26.47 29.73 -0.59
C ILE A 369 26.28 29.01 0.75
N VAL A 370 25.73 27.80 0.76
CA VAL A 370 25.52 27.00 1.98
C VAL A 370 26.86 26.78 2.70
N LYS A 371 27.92 26.37 2.00
CA LYS A 371 29.27 26.21 2.60
C LYS A 371 29.79 27.50 3.20
N ARG A 372 29.55 28.65 2.56
CA ARG A 372 29.98 29.95 3.09
C ARG A 372 29.24 30.30 4.38
N VAL A 373 27.92 30.12 4.40
CA VAL A 373 27.09 30.41 5.58
C VAL A 373 27.47 29.50 6.75
N LEU A 374 27.62 28.19 6.52
CA LEU A 374 28.08 27.25 7.55
C LEU A 374 29.43 27.67 8.17
N ARG A 375 30.40 28.10 7.34
CA ARG A 375 31.70 28.60 7.82
C ARG A 375 31.58 29.87 8.65
N GLN A 376 30.75 30.81 8.22
CA GLN A 376 30.57 32.10 8.91
C GLN A 376 30.01 31.92 10.32
N TYR A 377 29.15 30.92 10.52
CA TYR A 377 28.56 30.59 11.81
C TYR A 377 29.43 29.65 12.66
N GLY A 378 30.61 29.27 12.19
CA GLY A 378 31.53 28.41 12.93
C GLY A 378 31.12 26.94 12.96
N TYR A 379 30.41 26.46 11.94
CA TYR A 379 30.03 25.04 11.83
C TYR A 379 31.28 24.13 11.75
N PRO A 380 31.32 23.00 12.49
CA PRO A 380 32.48 22.10 12.52
C PRO A 380 32.96 21.67 11.11
N PRO A 381 34.26 21.83 10.77
CA PRO A 381 34.77 21.55 9.42
C PRO A 381 34.70 20.07 9.01
N ASP A 382 34.79 19.16 9.98
CA ASP A 382 34.71 17.70 9.82
C ASP A 382 33.38 17.26 9.21
N MET A 383 32.27 17.88 9.62
CA MET A 383 30.91 17.53 9.19
C MET A 383 30.30 18.52 8.20
N GLN A 384 31.04 19.58 7.84
CA GLN A 384 30.54 20.63 6.96
C GLN A 384 30.08 20.12 5.59
N THR A 385 30.79 19.16 5.01
CA THR A 385 30.46 18.61 3.69
C THR A 385 29.13 17.85 3.74
N LEU A 386 28.94 16.98 4.73
CA LEU A 386 27.72 16.21 4.92
C LEU A 386 26.52 17.14 5.17
N ALA A 387 26.66 18.10 6.10
CA ALA A 387 25.62 19.07 6.38
C ALA A 387 25.23 19.89 5.14
N THR A 388 26.20 20.27 4.30
CA THR A 388 25.92 20.95 3.04
C THR A 388 25.05 20.09 2.12
N GLU A 389 25.37 18.81 1.96
CA GLU A 389 24.60 17.90 1.11
C GLU A 389 23.18 17.66 1.65
N THR A 390 23.04 17.47 2.96
CA THR A 390 21.74 17.29 3.62
C THR A 390 20.85 18.53 3.45
N VAL A 391 21.41 19.73 3.64
CA VAL A 391 20.69 21.01 3.43
C VAL A 391 20.26 21.16 1.98
N LEU A 392 21.10 20.79 1.00
CA LEU A 392 20.73 20.86 -0.41
C LEU A 392 19.61 19.88 -0.76
N LYS A 393 19.66 18.64 -0.26
CA LYS A 393 18.58 17.65 -0.44
C LYS A 393 17.27 18.13 0.20
N GLN A 394 17.36 18.73 1.39
CA GLN A 394 16.22 19.34 2.06
C GLN A 394 15.64 20.50 1.25
N ALA A 395 16.48 21.36 0.67
CA ALA A 395 16.04 22.43 -0.22
C ALA A 395 15.37 21.90 -1.50
N GLU A 396 15.93 20.86 -2.12
CA GLU A 396 15.36 20.20 -3.31
C GLU A 396 13.97 19.63 -3.02
N LEU A 397 13.77 19.05 -1.84
CA LEU A 397 12.50 18.48 -1.40
C LEU A 397 11.38 19.53 -1.33
N ILE A 398 11.69 20.73 -0.86
CA ILE A 398 10.73 21.83 -0.71
C ILE A 398 10.82 22.85 -1.85
N ALA A 399 11.37 22.45 -3.00
CA ALA A 399 11.65 23.37 -4.10
C ALA A 399 10.42 24.11 -4.63
N GLU A 400 9.25 23.46 -4.66
CA GLU A 400 7.99 24.10 -5.07
C GLU A 400 7.65 25.29 -4.17
N GLU A 401 7.78 25.13 -2.84
CA GLU A 401 7.55 26.19 -1.86
C GLU A 401 8.60 27.32 -1.96
N LEU A 402 9.85 26.98 -2.30
CA LEU A 402 10.92 27.98 -2.41
C LEU A 402 10.79 28.88 -3.64
N THR A 403 10.00 28.47 -4.63
CA THR A 403 9.80 29.21 -5.90
C THR A 403 8.49 30.04 -5.93
N HIS A 404 7.69 29.96 -4.87
CA HIS A 404 6.50 30.78 -4.62
C HIS A 404 6.77 31.82 -3.52
#